data_AF-A0A536KH91-F1
#
_entry.id   AF-A0A536KH91-F1
#
_cell.length_a   1.000
_cell.length_b   1.000
_cell.length_c   1.000
_cell.angle_alpha   90.00
_cell.angle_beta   90.00
_cell.angle_gamma   90.00
#
_symmetry.space_group_name_H-M   'P 1'
#
loop_
_entity.id
_entity.type
_entity.pdbx_description
1 polymer ?
#
loop_
_entity_poly.entity_id
_entity_poly.type
_entity_poly.pdbx_seq_one_letter_code
_entity_poly.pdbx_strand_id
1 'polypeptide(L)'
;MEVPRGRQVPVPALSQLVYPLALALTAVLIVLVVVGTRTPVLDALAYQQARQSAEAALGGAQEAVDRDERLGVDSEELAPLKTQLAGVAAHQRSAKTTRDERAVAGEASAVGGRADALGNRYRADLSAIHQSAAQFIAGGKSTEAMRAEAQATLGSARDRAVLATWLNENGVGLPYRALEQSAQALSSADRAQVAEAAAGVAFYADRLHKQLLAGMPDKAIVVSIHAQQLTAYEGGKPVIDTPITSGRLPELPTDIGPMAVLRKDSPWTMHSPWPKGSPNWYPDAKVQMVLWFTSTGEGMHDASWQTGPYGPGSNTGPDASHGCVHVPLAAETQLYAWASVGVPVIVYPGDGSRLDAQLKQRTVDANGDPESGTRGA
;
A
#
# COMPACT_ATOMS: atom_id res chain seq x y z
N MET A 1 -74.41 16.31 -10.82
CA MET A 1 -74.90 16.16 -12.21
C MET A 1 -76.09 17.10 -12.30
N GLU A 2 -76.05 18.26 -12.94
CA GLU A 2 -75.63 18.61 -14.31
C GLU A 2 -74.94 19.99 -14.33
N VAL A 3 -74.10 20.20 -15.35
CA VAL A 3 -73.28 21.40 -15.57
C VAL A 3 -74.07 22.43 -16.38
N PRO A 4 -74.16 23.71 -15.97
CA PRO A 4 -74.61 24.78 -16.85
C PRO A 4 -73.42 25.44 -17.55
N ARG A 5 -73.50 25.55 -18.88
CA ARG A 5 -72.59 26.33 -19.73
C ARG A 5 -72.77 27.82 -19.46
N GLY A 6 -71.67 28.52 -19.16
CA GLY A 6 -71.64 29.97 -18.98
C GLY A 6 -70.51 30.64 -19.76
N ARG A 7 -70.92 31.43 -20.78
CA ARG A 7 -70.31 32.65 -21.36
C ARG A 7 -68.77 32.83 -21.37
N GLN A 8 -68.22 32.88 -22.58
CA GLN A 8 -66.94 33.56 -22.85
C GLN A 8 -67.12 35.08 -22.74
N VAL A 9 -66.22 35.73 -21.99
CA VAL A 9 -66.03 37.18 -21.90
C VAL A 9 -64.69 37.50 -22.57
N PRO A 10 -64.57 38.53 -23.42
CA PRO A 10 -63.30 38.87 -24.07
C PRO A 10 -62.39 39.62 -23.10
N VAL A 11 -61.12 39.23 -23.03
CA VAL A 11 -60.06 39.97 -22.32
C VAL A 11 -59.27 40.80 -23.34
N PRO A 12 -59.01 42.10 -23.09
CA PRO A 12 -58.26 42.95 -24.01
C PRO A 12 -56.75 42.71 -23.97
N ALA A 13 -56.08 43.24 -25.00
CA ALA A 13 -54.71 42.97 -25.42
C ALA A 13 -53.58 43.31 -24.43
N LEU A 14 -52.52 42.50 -24.45
CA LEU A 14 -51.17 42.79 -23.93
C LEU A 14 -50.06 42.45 -24.95
N SER A 15 -50.38 42.42 -26.24
CA SER A 15 -49.46 41.96 -27.30
C SER A 15 -48.69 43.07 -28.04
N GLN A 16 -48.75 44.35 -27.62
CA GLN A 16 -48.18 45.45 -28.42
C GLN A 16 -47.01 46.23 -27.80
N LEU A 17 -46.44 45.80 -26.68
CA LEU A 17 -45.25 46.48 -26.10
C LEU A 17 -44.02 45.60 -25.88
N VAL A 18 -44.12 44.27 -26.04
CA VAL A 18 -42.97 43.35 -25.87
C VAL A 18 -42.22 43.11 -27.19
N TYR A 19 -42.87 43.32 -28.34
CA TYR A 19 -42.28 43.10 -29.66
C TYR A 19 -41.19 44.09 -30.10
N PRO A 20 -41.27 45.43 -29.83
CA PRO A 20 -40.23 46.34 -30.32
C PRO A 20 -38.92 46.23 -29.51
N LEU A 21 -38.96 45.78 -28.25
CA LEU A 21 -37.74 45.56 -27.45
C LEU A 21 -36.99 44.27 -27.84
N ALA A 22 -37.71 43.19 -28.15
CA ALA A 22 -37.12 41.93 -28.58
C ALA A 22 -36.45 42.06 -29.97
N LEU A 23 -37.07 42.76 -30.91
CA LEU A 23 -36.48 43.04 -32.23
C LEU A 23 -35.29 44.00 -32.15
N ALA A 24 -35.30 44.99 -31.26
CA ALA A 24 -34.15 45.87 -31.04
C ALA A 24 -32.95 45.12 -30.43
N LEU A 25 -33.16 44.23 -29.46
CA LEU A 25 -32.08 43.40 -28.88
C LEU A 25 -31.52 42.41 -29.90
N THR A 26 -32.38 41.79 -30.71
CA THR A 26 -31.97 40.82 -31.73
C THR A 26 -31.23 41.51 -32.88
N ALA A 27 -31.64 42.72 -33.28
CA ALA A 27 -30.94 43.52 -34.29
C ALA A 27 -29.57 44.01 -33.79
N VAL A 28 -29.42 44.39 -32.51
CA VAL A 28 -28.12 44.74 -31.93
C VAL A 28 -27.20 43.52 -31.86
N LEU A 29 -27.73 42.33 -31.54
CA LEU A 29 -26.97 41.09 -31.53
C LEU A 29 -26.50 40.67 -32.94
N ILE A 30 -27.35 40.85 -33.96
CA ILE A 30 -27.02 40.54 -35.36
C ILE A 30 -26.01 41.56 -35.94
N VAL A 31 -26.11 42.84 -35.61
CA VAL A 31 -25.11 43.86 -36.02
C VAL A 31 -23.76 43.62 -35.35
N LEU A 32 -23.72 43.13 -34.11
CA LEU A 32 -22.49 42.74 -33.42
C LEU A 32 -21.81 41.49 -34.02
N VAL A 33 -22.60 40.56 -34.57
CA VAL A 33 -22.07 39.34 -35.21
C VAL A 33 -21.57 39.61 -36.63
N VAL A 34 -22.14 40.58 -37.35
CA VAL A 34 -21.81 40.88 -38.76
C VAL A 34 -20.57 41.78 -38.92
N VAL A 35 -20.15 42.54 -37.90
CA VAL A 35 -19.05 43.52 -38.01
C VAL A 35 -17.68 43.01 -37.51
N GLY A 36 -17.57 41.80 -36.99
CA GLY A 36 -16.26 41.21 -36.62
C GLY A 36 -15.51 41.90 -35.48
N THR A 37 -16.07 42.95 -34.87
CA THR A 37 -15.53 43.63 -33.69
C THR A 37 -16.10 42.98 -32.44
N ARG A 38 -15.29 42.17 -31.72
CA ARG A 38 -15.60 41.86 -30.32
C ARG A 38 -15.75 43.18 -29.57
N THR A 39 -16.93 43.49 -29.07
CA THR A 39 -17.11 44.71 -28.28
C THR A 39 -16.59 44.48 -26.86
N PRO A 40 -15.99 45.49 -26.21
CA PRO A 40 -15.47 45.39 -24.84
C PRO A 40 -16.49 44.86 -23.83
N VAL A 41 -17.79 45.08 -24.09
CA VAL A 41 -18.90 44.59 -23.27
C VAL A 41 -19.03 43.07 -23.34
N LEU A 42 -18.87 42.46 -24.52
CA LEU A 42 -18.93 41.00 -24.68
C LEU A 42 -17.75 40.30 -24.01
N ASP A 43 -16.55 40.88 -24.10
CA ASP A 43 -15.35 40.35 -23.45
C ASP A 43 -15.45 40.47 -21.92
N ALA A 44 -15.98 41.58 -21.40
CA ALA A 44 -16.23 41.75 -19.97
C ALA A 44 -17.27 40.76 -19.43
N LEU A 45 -18.35 40.52 -20.17
CA LEU A 45 -19.38 39.53 -19.80
C LEU A 45 -18.80 38.11 -19.80
N ALA A 46 -18.03 37.75 -20.84
CA ALA A 46 -17.38 36.45 -20.95
C ALA A 46 -16.37 36.22 -19.82
N TYR A 47 -15.61 37.25 -19.42
CA TYR A 47 -14.73 37.20 -18.26
C TYR A 47 -15.50 36.97 -16.97
N GLN A 48 -16.57 37.74 -16.70
CA GLN A 48 -17.39 37.58 -15.49
C GLN A 48 -18.02 36.18 -15.40
N GLN A 49 -18.52 35.64 -16.50
CA GLN A 49 -19.09 34.29 -16.53
C GLN A 49 -18.00 33.22 -16.31
N ALA A 50 -16.82 33.37 -16.91
CA ALA A 50 -15.71 32.45 -16.67
C ALA A 50 -15.26 32.49 -15.21
N ARG A 51 -15.22 33.68 -14.61
CA ARG A 51 -14.89 33.88 -13.20
C ARG A 51 -15.89 33.21 -12.25
N GLN A 52 -17.18 33.40 -12.48
CA GLN A 52 -18.21 32.69 -11.70
C GLN A 52 -18.09 31.18 -11.81
N SER A 53 -17.77 30.68 -13.01
CA SER A 53 -17.55 29.23 -13.24
C SER A 53 -16.31 28.73 -12.50
N ALA A 54 -15.23 29.51 -12.47
CA ALA A 54 -14.02 29.21 -11.73
C ALA A 54 -14.24 29.18 -10.21
N GLU A 55 -14.95 30.18 -9.68
CA GLU A 55 -15.32 30.26 -8.26
C GLU A 55 -16.21 29.07 -7.86
N ALA A 56 -17.20 28.71 -8.68
CA ALA A 56 -18.05 27.54 -8.44
C ALA A 56 -17.25 26.22 -8.48
N ALA A 57 -16.34 26.05 -9.44
CA ALA A 57 -15.49 24.86 -9.53
C ALA A 57 -14.54 24.74 -8.32
N LEU A 58 -13.96 25.85 -7.86
CA LEU A 58 -13.14 25.89 -6.64
C LEU A 58 -13.95 25.52 -5.40
N GLY A 59 -15.16 26.07 -5.26
CA GLY A 59 -16.07 25.72 -4.18
C GLY A 59 -16.42 24.23 -4.18
N GLY A 60 -16.79 23.68 -5.34
CA GLY A 60 -17.10 22.26 -5.46
C GLY A 60 -15.91 21.34 -5.15
N ALA A 61 -14.69 21.73 -5.55
CA ALA A 61 -13.47 20.99 -5.22
C ALA A 61 -13.15 21.03 -3.72
N GLN A 62 -13.32 22.19 -3.08
CA GLN A 62 -13.17 22.32 -1.62
C GLN A 62 -14.18 21.45 -0.88
N GLU A 63 -15.46 21.51 -1.27
CA GLU A 63 -16.50 20.68 -0.67
C GLU A 63 -16.21 19.19 -0.83
N ALA A 64 -15.66 18.75 -1.97
CA ALA A 64 -15.26 17.36 -2.18
C ALA A 64 -14.16 16.91 -1.20
N VAL A 65 -13.10 17.70 -1.06
CA VAL A 65 -12.03 17.43 -0.10
C VAL A 65 -12.54 17.43 1.34
N ASP A 66 -13.39 18.39 1.71
CA ASP A 66 -13.96 18.48 3.06
C ASP A 66 -14.93 17.32 3.35
N ARG A 67 -15.66 16.84 2.33
CA ARG A 67 -16.50 15.64 2.46
C ARG A 67 -15.64 14.43 2.77
N ASP A 68 -14.54 14.23 2.05
CA ASP A 68 -13.65 13.09 2.25
C ASP A 68 -12.96 13.13 3.63
N GLU A 69 -12.58 14.32 4.09
CA GLU A 69 -12.05 14.52 5.44
C GLU A 69 -13.09 14.14 6.51
N ARG A 70 -14.36 14.55 6.35
CA ARG A 70 -15.44 14.15 7.26
C ARG A 70 -15.75 12.65 7.22
N LEU A 71 -15.52 11.99 6.08
CA LEU A 71 -15.64 10.53 5.96
C LEU A 71 -14.50 9.79 6.67
N GLY A 72 -13.40 10.47 6.99
CA GLY A 72 -12.22 9.89 7.63
C GLY A 72 -11.20 9.32 6.64
N VAL A 73 -11.19 9.79 5.39
CA VAL A 73 -10.11 9.48 4.44
C VAL A 73 -8.77 9.93 5.03
N ASP A 74 -7.73 9.12 4.83
CA ASP A 74 -6.39 9.35 5.39
C ASP A 74 -5.85 10.74 5.00
N SER A 75 -5.33 11.45 6.00
CA SER A 75 -4.87 12.84 5.82
C SER A 75 -3.73 12.98 4.82
N GLU A 76 -2.88 11.96 4.65
CA GLU A 76 -1.81 11.99 3.66
C GLU A 76 -2.35 11.79 2.23
N GLU A 77 -3.47 11.08 2.04
CA GLU A 77 -4.14 11.01 0.73
C GLU A 77 -4.79 12.35 0.36
N LEU A 78 -5.30 13.06 1.37
CA LEU A 78 -5.91 14.38 1.17
C LEU A 78 -4.88 15.51 1.03
N ALA A 79 -3.70 15.40 1.64
CA ALA A 79 -2.66 16.41 1.61
C ALA A 79 -2.27 16.92 0.21
N PRO A 80 -2.02 16.07 -0.82
CA PRO A 80 -1.70 16.54 -2.16
C PRO A 80 -2.90 17.25 -2.82
N LEU A 81 -4.14 16.81 -2.56
CA LEU A 81 -5.34 17.47 -3.08
C LEU A 81 -5.53 18.85 -2.44
N LYS A 82 -5.36 18.96 -1.11
CA LYS A 82 -5.39 20.23 -0.37
C LYS A 82 -4.33 21.21 -0.88
N THR A 83 -3.12 20.72 -1.10
CA THR A 83 -2.00 21.53 -1.63
C THR A 83 -2.29 22.04 -3.03
N GLN A 84 -2.77 21.18 -3.92
CA GLN A 84 -3.13 21.58 -5.27
C GLN A 84 -4.29 22.57 -5.28
N LEU A 85 -5.32 22.34 -4.48
CA LEU A 85 -6.44 23.26 -4.36
C LEU A 85 -6.02 24.65 -3.88
N ALA A 86 -5.10 24.72 -2.92
CA ALA A 86 -4.51 25.99 -2.49
C ALA A 86 -3.74 26.69 -3.63
N GLY A 87 -3.05 25.91 -4.47
CA GLY A 87 -2.41 26.40 -5.71
C GLY A 87 -3.42 26.96 -6.72
N VAL A 88 -4.52 26.24 -6.99
CA VAL A 88 -5.58 26.72 -7.90
C VAL A 88 -6.25 27.98 -7.34
N ALA A 89 -6.46 28.06 -6.02
CA ALA A 89 -6.99 29.27 -5.39
C ALA A 89 -6.02 30.47 -5.51
N ALA A 90 -4.70 30.22 -5.48
CA ALA A 90 -3.70 31.25 -5.73
C ALA A 90 -3.69 31.70 -7.20
N HIS A 91 -3.76 30.75 -8.13
CA HIS A 91 -3.92 31.02 -9.56
C HIS A 91 -5.14 31.91 -9.79
N GLN A 92 -6.26 31.61 -9.12
CA GLN A 92 -7.47 32.41 -9.27
C GLN A 92 -7.32 33.87 -8.83
N ARG A 93 -6.63 34.11 -7.70
CA ARG A 93 -6.38 35.49 -7.25
C ARG A 93 -5.56 36.31 -8.24
N SER A 94 -4.80 35.65 -9.11
CA SER A 94 -3.93 36.28 -10.12
C SER A 94 -4.52 36.32 -11.53
N ALA A 95 -5.66 35.66 -11.77
CA ALA A 95 -6.30 35.57 -13.09
C ALA A 95 -6.78 36.94 -13.58
N LYS A 96 -6.44 37.29 -14.83
CA LYS A 96 -6.77 38.59 -15.44
C LYS A 96 -7.54 38.46 -16.75
N THR A 97 -7.55 37.27 -17.35
CA THR A 97 -8.17 37.02 -18.64
C THR A 97 -9.20 35.91 -18.56
N THR A 98 -10.13 35.88 -19.51
CA THR A 98 -11.11 34.78 -19.64
C THR A 98 -10.42 33.42 -19.79
N ARG A 99 -9.22 33.38 -20.38
CA ARG A 99 -8.43 32.16 -20.54
C ARG A 99 -7.92 31.66 -19.18
N ASP A 100 -7.42 32.58 -18.34
CA ASP A 100 -6.93 32.26 -17.00
C ASP A 100 -8.08 31.69 -16.15
N GLU A 101 -9.24 32.35 -16.13
CA GLU A 101 -10.42 31.90 -15.38
C GLU A 101 -10.90 30.51 -15.85
N ARG A 102 -10.87 30.23 -17.16
CA ARG A 102 -11.17 28.89 -17.68
C ARG A 102 -10.13 27.85 -17.27
N ALA A 103 -8.85 28.22 -17.20
CA ALA A 103 -7.79 27.33 -16.72
C ALA A 103 -8.00 26.99 -15.24
N VAL A 104 -8.27 27.99 -14.40
CA VAL A 104 -8.64 27.82 -12.98
C VAL A 104 -9.83 26.89 -12.83
N ALA A 105 -10.91 27.11 -13.58
CA ALA A 105 -12.10 26.26 -13.53
C ALA A 105 -11.77 24.79 -13.90
N GLY A 106 -10.92 24.58 -14.90
CA GLY A 106 -10.48 23.24 -15.31
C GLY A 106 -9.59 22.57 -14.27
N GLU A 107 -8.63 23.29 -13.70
CA GLU A 107 -7.75 22.81 -12.63
C GLU A 107 -8.53 22.44 -11.37
N ALA A 108 -9.44 23.33 -10.93
CA ALA A 108 -10.31 23.08 -9.78
C ALA A 108 -11.20 21.86 -10.00
N SER A 109 -11.84 21.76 -11.18
CA SER A 109 -12.66 20.61 -11.54
C SER A 109 -11.85 19.30 -11.55
N ALA A 110 -10.59 19.34 -11.99
CA ALA A 110 -9.70 18.18 -11.97
C ALA A 110 -9.27 17.77 -10.55
N VAL A 111 -9.11 18.73 -9.62
CA VAL A 111 -8.91 18.44 -8.19
C VAL A 111 -10.18 17.82 -7.60
N GLY A 112 -11.34 18.44 -7.83
CA GLY A 112 -12.64 17.96 -7.34
C GLY A 112 -12.96 16.55 -7.82
N GLY A 113 -12.76 16.26 -9.11
CA GLY A 113 -12.97 14.91 -9.65
C GLY A 113 -12.04 13.85 -9.04
N ARG A 114 -10.80 14.21 -8.67
CA ARG A 114 -9.89 13.30 -7.97
C ARG A 114 -10.27 13.08 -6.50
N ALA A 115 -10.75 14.12 -5.83
CA ALA A 115 -11.34 14.00 -4.49
C ALA A 115 -12.58 13.08 -4.54
N ASP A 116 -13.54 13.35 -5.42
CA ASP A 116 -14.73 12.48 -5.56
C ASP A 116 -14.35 11.03 -5.88
N ALA A 117 -13.35 10.80 -6.73
CA ALA A 117 -12.85 9.44 -6.99
C ALA A 117 -12.23 8.79 -5.75
N LEU A 118 -11.51 9.55 -4.92
CA LEU A 118 -10.94 9.09 -3.65
C LEU A 118 -12.04 8.74 -2.64
N GLY A 119 -12.97 9.65 -2.37
CA GLY A 119 -14.13 9.41 -1.51
C GLY A 119 -15.00 8.24 -1.98
N ASN A 120 -15.18 8.06 -3.30
CA ASN A 120 -15.91 6.92 -3.85
C ASN A 120 -15.22 5.59 -3.56
N ARG A 121 -13.89 5.51 -3.74
CA ARG A 121 -13.12 4.30 -3.41
C ARG A 121 -13.22 3.99 -1.92
N TYR A 122 -12.99 4.99 -1.06
CA TYR A 122 -13.04 4.80 0.38
C TYR A 122 -14.43 4.34 0.86
N ARG A 123 -15.52 4.90 0.32
CA ARG A 123 -16.88 4.43 0.63
C ARG A 123 -17.15 3.00 0.16
N ALA A 124 -16.61 2.60 -0.99
CA ALA A 124 -16.72 1.22 -1.45
C ALA A 124 -15.99 0.25 -0.50
N ASP A 125 -14.83 0.67 0.02
CA ASP A 125 -14.05 -0.11 0.98
C ASP A 125 -14.79 -0.28 2.30
N LEU A 126 -15.32 0.81 2.85
CA LEU A 126 -16.16 0.77 4.05
C LEU A 126 -17.38 -0.14 3.83
N SER A 127 -18.06 -0.04 2.69
CA SER A 127 -19.20 -0.90 2.38
C SER A 127 -18.83 -2.38 2.40
N ALA A 128 -17.67 -2.76 1.83
CA ALA A 128 -17.19 -4.13 1.84
C ALA A 128 -16.84 -4.62 3.27
N ILE A 129 -16.21 -3.75 4.06
CA ILE A 129 -15.87 -4.01 5.46
C ILE A 129 -17.13 -4.22 6.31
N HIS A 130 -18.10 -3.31 6.23
CA HIS A 130 -19.37 -3.44 6.96
C HIS A 130 -20.13 -4.71 6.57
N GLN A 131 -20.12 -5.08 5.28
CA GLN A 131 -20.75 -6.32 4.82
C GLN A 131 -20.08 -7.56 5.43
N SER A 132 -18.74 -7.60 5.44
CA SER A 132 -17.99 -8.71 6.04
C SER A 132 -18.18 -8.78 7.56
N ALA A 133 -18.19 -7.63 8.24
CA ALA A 133 -18.48 -7.55 9.68
C ALA A 133 -19.88 -8.11 10.01
N ALA A 134 -20.90 -7.73 9.23
CA ALA A 134 -22.25 -8.26 9.37
C ALA A 134 -22.29 -9.78 9.18
N GLN A 135 -21.52 -10.32 8.23
CA GLN A 135 -21.40 -11.77 8.02
C GLN A 135 -20.76 -12.49 9.21
N PHE A 136 -19.72 -11.91 9.83
CA PHE A 136 -19.12 -12.49 11.04
C PHE A 136 -20.13 -12.59 12.19
N ILE A 137 -20.92 -11.54 12.39
CA ILE A 137 -21.97 -11.50 13.42
C ILE A 137 -23.07 -12.51 13.10
N ALA A 138 -23.59 -12.51 11.88
CA ALA A 138 -24.66 -13.41 11.44
C ALA A 138 -24.24 -14.88 11.47
N GLY A 139 -22.96 -15.16 11.17
CA GLY A 139 -22.36 -16.49 11.27
C GLY A 139 -22.07 -16.95 12.70
N GLY A 140 -22.41 -16.15 13.71
CA GLY A 140 -22.27 -16.54 15.12
C GLY A 140 -20.83 -16.51 15.66
N LYS A 141 -19.86 -15.95 14.92
CA LYS A 141 -18.45 -15.89 15.36
C LYS A 141 -18.35 -15.07 16.65
N SER A 142 -17.73 -15.65 17.69
CA SER A 142 -17.58 -14.97 18.98
C SER A 142 -16.64 -13.76 18.88
N THR A 143 -16.77 -12.82 19.81
CA THR A 143 -15.90 -11.64 19.88
C THR A 143 -14.44 -12.06 20.04
N GLU A 144 -14.18 -13.08 20.85
CA GLU A 144 -12.85 -13.63 21.10
C GLU A 144 -12.25 -14.26 19.84
N ALA A 145 -13.05 -15.02 19.07
CA ALA A 145 -12.61 -15.61 17.82
C ALA A 145 -12.30 -14.53 16.77
N MET A 146 -13.15 -13.51 16.64
CA MET A 146 -12.89 -12.37 15.75
C MET A 146 -11.57 -11.66 16.10
N ARG A 147 -11.30 -11.43 17.40
CA ARG A 147 -10.05 -10.81 17.83
C ARG A 147 -8.85 -11.70 17.53
N ALA A 148 -8.91 -12.98 17.86
CA ALA A 148 -7.78 -13.91 17.69
C ALA A 148 -7.40 -14.03 16.20
N GLU A 149 -8.39 -14.23 15.32
CA GLU A 149 -8.14 -14.31 13.88
C GLU A 149 -7.61 -12.99 13.30
N ALA A 150 -8.17 -11.85 13.73
CA ALA A 150 -7.71 -10.54 13.29
C ALA A 150 -6.28 -10.26 13.77
N GLN A 151 -5.92 -10.63 15.00
CA GLN A 151 -4.56 -10.47 15.52
C GLN A 151 -3.55 -11.33 14.75
N ALA A 152 -3.88 -12.58 14.44
CA ALA A 152 -3.03 -13.44 13.60
C ALA A 152 -2.86 -12.87 12.18
N THR A 153 -3.96 -12.37 11.59
CA THR A 153 -3.96 -11.73 10.28
C THR A 153 -3.12 -10.45 10.28
N LEU A 154 -3.22 -9.64 11.34
CA LEU A 154 -2.44 -8.42 11.53
C LEU A 154 -0.95 -8.72 11.61
N GLY A 155 -0.53 -9.74 12.37
CA GLY A 155 0.86 -10.18 12.43
C GLY A 155 1.40 -10.58 11.06
N SER A 156 0.67 -11.45 10.35
CA SER A 156 1.04 -11.88 9.00
C SER A 156 1.08 -10.71 7.99
N ALA A 157 0.21 -9.72 8.15
CA ALA A 157 0.18 -8.54 7.28
C ALA A 157 1.35 -7.59 7.57
N ARG A 158 1.77 -7.43 8.84
CA ARG A 158 2.98 -6.68 9.20
C ARG A 158 4.24 -7.30 8.62
N ASP A 159 4.34 -8.62 8.65
CA ASP A 159 5.42 -9.36 8.02
C ASP A 159 5.47 -9.11 6.51
N ARG A 160 4.32 -9.19 5.83
CA ARG A 160 4.21 -8.84 4.40
C ARG A 160 4.57 -7.38 4.13
N ALA A 161 4.31 -6.48 5.07
CA ALA A 161 4.69 -5.07 4.93
C ALA A 161 6.21 -4.91 4.90
N VAL A 162 6.95 -5.69 5.70
CA VAL A 162 8.43 -5.73 5.65
C VAL A 162 8.89 -6.23 4.28
N LEU A 163 8.35 -7.37 3.82
CA LEU A 163 8.69 -7.94 2.52
C LEU A 163 8.42 -6.96 1.37
N ALA A 164 7.27 -6.28 1.37
CA ALA A 164 6.93 -5.32 0.34
C ALA A 164 7.82 -4.07 0.38
N THR A 165 8.24 -3.64 1.58
CA THR A 165 9.20 -2.53 1.74
C THR A 165 10.54 -2.88 1.12
N TRP A 166 11.01 -4.12 1.32
CA TRP A 166 12.34 -4.57 0.92
C TRP A 166 12.43 -5.14 -0.50
N LEU A 167 11.35 -5.68 -1.06
CA LEU A 167 11.32 -6.26 -2.42
C LEU A 167 10.93 -5.27 -3.53
N ASN A 168 10.10 -4.28 -3.20
CA ASN A 168 9.43 -3.44 -4.21
C ASN A 168 9.81 -1.96 -4.10
N GLU A 169 10.48 -1.52 -3.03
CA GLU A 169 10.89 -0.12 -2.73
C GLU A 169 9.77 0.95 -2.79
N ASN A 170 8.57 0.61 -3.24
CA ASN A 170 7.43 1.50 -3.45
C ASN A 170 6.60 1.75 -2.19
N GLY A 171 7.04 1.21 -1.05
CA GLY A 171 6.38 1.36 0.25
C GLY A 171 4.99 0.72 0.31
N VAL A 172 4.50 0.54 1.53
CA VAL A 172 3.22 -0.15 1.82
C VAL A 172 2.14 0.82 2.31
N GLY A 173 2.43 2.13 2.21
CA GLY A 173 1.91 3.17 3.10
C GLY A 173 0.39 3.13 3.33
N LEU A 174 -0.40 3.20 2.27
CA LEU A 174 -1.86 3.37 2.40
C LEU A 174 -2.56 2.14 2.99
N PRO A 175 -2.46 0.92 2.42
CA PRO A 175 -3.14 -0.23 3.02
C PRO A 175 -2.57 -0.61 4.37
N TYR A 176 -1.26 -0.43 4.60
CA TYR A 176 -0.65 -0.74 5.90
C TYR A 176 -1.13 0.21 7.01
N ARG A 177 -1.28 1.51 6.74
CA ARG A 177 -1.86 2.44 7.73
C ARG A 177 -3.32 2.13 8.03
N ALA A 178 -4.12 1.88 7.00
CA ALA A 178 -5.53 1.55 7.19
C ALA A 178 -5.73 0.21 7.93
N LEU A 179 -4.83 -0.76 7.71
CA LEU A 179 -4.73 -2.00 8.50
C LEU A 179 -4.47 -1.70 9.99
N GLU A 180 -3.44 -0.90 10.30
CA GLU A 180 -3.10 -0.54 11.68
C GLU A 180 -4.20 0.28 12.36
N GLN A 181 -4.86 1.17 11.63
CA GLN A 181 -5.99 1.94 12.14
C GLN A 181 -7.18 1.03 12.46
N SER A 182 -7.51 0.09 11.57
CA SER A 182 -8.57 -0.90 11.80
C SER A 182 -8.28 -1.74 13.04
N ALA A 183 -7.01 -2.12 13.24
CA ALA A 183 -6.60 -2.93 14.39
C ALA A 183 -6.80 -2.24 15.75
N GLN A 184 -6.82 -0.90 15.82
CA GLN A 184 -7.01 -0.17 17.09
C GLN A 184 -8.36 -0.50 17.75
N ALA A 185 -9.40 -0.70 16.94
CA ALA A 185 -10.74 -1.00 17.44
C ALA A 185 -10.93 -2.46 17.89
N LEU A 186 -9.95 -3.34 17.70
CA LEU A 186 -10.01 -4.72 18.19
C LEU A 186 -10.07 -4.80 19.73
N SER A 187 -9.57 -3.79 20.44
CA SER A 187 -9.67 -3.71 21.90
C SER A 187 -11.00 -3.17 22.40
N SER A 188 -11.94 -2.81 21.51
CA SER A 188 -13.26 -2.31 21.91
C SER A 188 -14.04 -3.37 22.68
N ALA A 189 -14.83 -2.93 23.67
CA ALA A 189 -15.78 -3.79 24.37
C ALA A 189 -17.04 -4.08 23.53
N ASP A 190 -17.31 -3.26 22.51
CA ASP A 190 -18.46 -3.39 21.64
C ASP A 190 -18.21 -4.46 20.55
N ARG A 191 -19.13 -5.43 20.45
CA ARG A 191 -19.00 -6.55 19.51
C ARG A 191 -19.06 -6.10 18.04
N ALA A 192 -19.89 -5.11 17.72
CA ALA A 192 -19.99 -4.61 16.34
C ALA A 192 -18.70 -3.89 15.93
N GLN A 193 -18.12 -3.09 16.83
CA GLN A 193 -16.82 -2.45 16.58
C GLN A 193 -15.69 -3.47 16.40
N VAL A 194 -15.67 -4.56 17.19
CA VAL A 194 -14.70 -5.65 17.00
C VAL A 194 -14.90 -6.34 15.65
N ALA A 195 -16.15 -6.58 15.23
CA ALA A 195 -16.43 -7.19 13.94
C ALA A 195 -15.97 -6.32 12.77
N GLU A 196 -16.22 -5.01 12.83
CA GLU A 196 -15.74 -4.04 11.84
C GLU A 196 -14.22 -3.95 11.81
N ALA A 197 -13.58 -3.90 12.99
CA ALA A 197 -12.13 -3.92 13.11
C ALA A 197 -11.51 -5.18 12.49
N ALA A 198 -12.07 -6.36 12.80
CA ALA A 198 -11.60 -7.63 12.25
C ALA A 198 -11.78 -7.71 10.73
N ALA A 199 -12.92 -7.24 10.22
CA ALA A 199 -13.19 -7.17 8.78
C ALA A 199 -12.25 -6.19 8.08
N GLY A 200 -12.00 -5.02 8.67
CA GLY A 200 -11.04 -4.03 8.17
C GLY A 200 -9.63 -4.59 8.12
N VAL A 201 -9.19 -5.28 9.18
CA VAL A 201 -7.88 -5.94 9.21
C VAL A 201 -7.75 -6.96 8.09
N ALA A 202 -8.74 -7.84 7.91
CA ALA A 202 -8.74 -8.83 6.83
C ALA A 202 -8.71 -8.17 5.44
N PHE A 203 -9.52 -7.13 5.23
CA PHE A 203 -9.62 -6.41 3.97
C PHE A 203 -8.30 -5.74 3.57
N TYR A 204 -7.68 -4.98 4.49
CA TYR A 204 -6.42 -4.30 4.19
C TYR A 204 -5.23 -5.26 4.13
N ALA A 205 -5.27 -6.39 4.87
CA ALA A 205 -4.27 -7.44 4.74
C ALA A 205 -4.28 -8.11 3.35
N ASP A 206 -5.46 -8.35 2.78
CA ASP A 206 -5.60 -8.87 1.41
C ASP A 206 -5.08 -7.87 0.37
N ARG A 207 -5.40 -6.58 0.53
CA ARG A 207 -4.88 -5.52 -0.35
C ARG A 207 -3.36 -5.42 -0.30
N LEU A 208 -2.79 -5.43 0.89
CA LEU A 208 -1.34 -5.43 1.09
C LEU A 208 -0.70 -6.66 0.45
N HIS A 209 -1.31 -7.83 0.60
CA HIS A 209 -0.83 -9.05 -0.05
C HIS A 209 -0.85 -8.94 -1.57
N LYS A 210 -1.94 -8.43 -2.16
CA LYS A 210 -2.04 -8.21 -3.61
C LYS A 210 -0.99 -7.21 -4.11
N GLN A 211 -0.74 -6.13 -3.36
CA GLN A 211 0.31 -5.16 -3.69
C GLN A 211 1.71 -5.77 -3.62
N LEU A 212 1.99 -6.56 -2.58
CA LEU A 212 3.25 -7.31 -2.46
C LEU A 212 3.45 -8.19 -3.69
N LEU A 213 2.47 -9.02 -4.05
CA LEU A 213 2.59 -9.93 -5.19
C LEU A 213 2.73 -9.20 -6.52
N ALA A 214 2.00 -8.09 -6.72
CA ALA A 214 2.07 -7.30 -7.95
C ALA A 214 3.42 -6.59 -8.15
N GLY A 215 4.14 -6.29 -7.07
CA GLY A 215 5.45 -5.65 -7.10
C GLY A 215 6.61 -6.59 -6.76
N MET A 216 6.36 -7.88 -6.57
CA MET A 216 7.41 -8.85 -6.28
C MET A 216 8.24 -9.11 -7.56
N PRO A 217 9.57 -9.20 -7.46
CA PRO A 217 10.41 -9.65 -8.55
C PRO A 217 9.99 -11.04 -9.07
N ASP A 218 10.38 -11.38 -10.31
CA ASP A 218 10.04 -12.68 -10.92
C ASP A 218 10.49 -13.86 -10.05
N LYS A 219 11.67 -13.74 -9.41
CA LYS A 219 12.18 -14.69 -8.42
C LYS A 219 12.57 -13.97 -7.14
N ALA A 220 12.24 -14.55 -5.99
CA ALA A 220 12.72 -14.09 -4.69
C ALA A 220 12.82 -15.25 -3.70
N ILE A 221 13.77 -15.19 -2.77
CA ILE A 221 13.86 -16.09 -1.61
C ILE A 221 13.53 -15.27 -0.38
N VAL A 222 12.63 -15.77 0.45
CA VAL A 222 12.21 -15.13 1.70
C VAL A 222 12.49 -16.07 2.85
N VAL A 223 13.19 -15.60 3.88
CA VAL A 223 13.54 -16.35 5.08
C VAL A 223 12.97 -15.61 6.30
N SER A 224 12.05 -16.26 7.01
CA SER A 224 11.53 -15.76 8.29
C SER A 224 12.37 -16.33 9.44
N ILE A 225 12.99 -15.44 10.24
CA ILE A 225 13.74 -15.85 11.43
C ILE A 225 12.80 -16.36 12.52
N HIS A 226 11.65 -15.74 12.76
CA HIS A 226 10.73 -16.18 13.80
C HIS A 226 10.04 -17.50 13.43
N ALA A 227 9.54 -17.62 12.18
CA ALA A 227 8.89 -18.86 11.74
C ALA A 227 9.89 -19.98 11.40
N GLN A 228 11.19 -19.65 11.27
CA GLN A 228 12.23 -20.57 10.81
C GLN A 228 11.81 -21.28 9.52
N GLN A 229 11.39 -20.48 8.53
CA GLN A 229 10.83 -20.94 7.27
C GLN A 229 11.51 -20.21 6.11
N LEU A 230 11.84 -20.96 5.06
CA LEU A 230 12.27 -20.43 3.77
C LEU A 230 11.17 -20.70 2.73
N THR A 231 10.78 -19.65 2.02
CA THR A 231 9.89 -19.74 0.86
C THR A 231 10.55 -19.08 -0.34
N ALA A 232 10.74 -19.84 -1.42
CA ALA A 232 11.16 -19.32 -2.72
C ALA A 232 9.94 -19.08 -3.60
N TYR A 233 9.84 -17.90 -4.20
CA TYR A 233 8.76 -17.46 -5.07
C TYR A 233 9.23 -17.39 -6.52
N GLU A 234 8.39 -17.85 -7.44
CA GLU A 234 8.51 -17.60 -8.89
C GLU A 234 7.17 -17.10 -9.45
N GLY A 235 7.16 -15.94 -10.12
CA GLY A 235 5.94 -15.31 -10.62
C GLY A 235 4.88 -15.08 -9.53
N GLY A 236 5.31 -14.73 -8.31
CA GLY A 236 4.45 -14.52 -7.14
C GLY A 236 3.87 -15.79 -6.52
N LYS A 237 4.30 -16.99 -6.94
CA LYS A 237 3.83 -18.28 -6.40
C LYS A 237 4.96 -18.98 -5.65
N PRO A 238 4.70 -19.59 -4.48
CA PRO A 238 5.70 -20.39 -3.79
C PRO A 238 6.03 -21.64 -4.63
N VAL A 239 7.30 -21.82 -4.95
CA VAL A 239 7.84 -22.99 -5.67
C VAL A 239 8.66 -23.90 -4.75
N ILE A 240 9.22 -23.36 -3.68
CA ILE A 240 9.88 -24.10 -2.60
C ILE A 240 9.37 -23.51 -1.30
N ASP A 241 8.93 -24.36 -0.37
CA ASP A 241 8.49 -23.96 0.97
C ASP A 241 8.97 -25.02 1.96
N THR A 242 9.91 -24.64 2.84
CA THR A 242 10.59 -25.59 3.72
C THR A 242 10.92 -24.97 5.07
N PRO A 243 10.79 -25.74 6.16
CA PRO A 243 11.37 -25.33 7.43
C PRO A 243 12.89 -25.29 7.32
N ILE A 244 13.52 -24.39 8.07
CA ILE A 244 14.97 -24.18 8.12
C ILE A 244 15.46 -24.11 9.56
N THR A 245 16.78 -23.99 9.73
CA THR A 245 17.43 -23.62 10.99
C THR A 245 18.44 -22.52 10.74
N SER A 246 18.19 -21.33 11.30
CA SER A 246 19.06 -20.16 11.15
C SER A 246 20.16 -20.11 12.22
N GLY A 247 20.94 -19.01 12.20
CA GLY A 247 21.94 -18.68 13.21
C GLY A 247 21.37 -18.61 14.62
N ARG A 248 22.19 -19.04 15.58
CA ARG A 248 21.82 -19.08 17.00
C ARG A 248 21.62 -17.70 17.59
N LEU A 249 20.54 -17.53 18.36
CA LEU A 249 20.24 -16.29 19.06
C LEU A 249 20.66 -16.36 20.54
N PRO A 250 21.26 -15.29 21.10
CA PRO A 250 21.70 -14.05 20.45
C PRO A 250 23.16 -14.06 19.95
N GLU A 251 23.91 -15.16 20.08
CA GLU A 251 25.38 -15.12 19.94
C GLU A 251 25.87 -15.01 18.49
N LEU A 252 25.22 -15.72 17.55
CA LEU A 252 25.60 -15.78 16.14
C LEU A 252 24.33 -15.79 15.26
N PRO A 253 23.51 -14.72 15.32
CA PRO A 253 22.31 -14.59 14.51
C PRO A 253 22.66 -14.61 13.03
N THR A 254 21.72 -15.07 12.20
CA THR A 254 21.75 -14.78 10.76
C THR A 254 21.46 -13.30 10.55
N ASP A 255 22.18 -12.66 9.63
CA ASP A 255 21.97 -11.25 9.29
C ASP A 255 20.57 -11.02 8.67
N ILE A 256 19.97 -9.88 9.03
CA ILE A 256 18.63 -9.46 8.62
C ILE A 256 18.75 -8.32 7.62
N GLY A 257 18.17 -8.51 6.43
CA GLY A 257 18.15 -7.47 5.41
C GLY A 257 17.69 -7.94 4.02
N PRO A 258 17.71 -7.00 3.05
CA PRO A 258 17.36 -7.25 1.66
C PRO A 258 18.59 -7.57 0.80
N MET A 259 19.17 -8.76 0.95
CA MET A 259 20.36 -9.20 0.21
C MET A 259 20.00 -9.85 -1.13
N ALA A 260 20.98 -10.50 -1.77
CA ALA A 260 20.80 -11.32 -2.96
C ALA A 260 21.77 -12.50 -2.97
N VAL A 261 21.49 -13.52 -3.77
CA VAL A 261 22.43 -14.62 -4.03
C VAL A 261 23.68 -14.05 -4.70
N LEU A 262 24.83 -14.10 -4.02
CA LEU A 262 26.09 -13.55 -4.50
C LEU A 262 26.89 -14.56 -5.33
N ARG A 263 26.92 -15.81 -4.89
CA ARG A 263 27.59 -16.91 -5.60
C ARG A 263 27.04 -18.26 -5.12
N LYS A 264 27.43 -19.32 -5.82
CA LYS A 264 26.99 -20.68 -5.56
C LYS A 264 28.18 -21.64 -5.67
N ASP A 265 28.35 -22.53 -4.71
CA ASP A 265 29.43 -23.51 -4.68
C ASP A 265 28.88 -24.93 -4.44
N SER A 266 29.46 -25.94 -5.10
CA SER A 266 29.10 -27.35 -4.92
C SER A 266 30.21 -28.27 -5.46
N PRO A 267 30.70 -29.25 -4.67
CA PRO A 267 30.55 -29.35 -3.21
C PRO A 267 31.34 -28.24 -2.50
N TRP A 268 31.09 -28.02 -1.21
CA TRP A 268 31.83 -27.06 -0.41
C TRP A 268 32.23 -27.63 0.96
N THR A 269 33.37 -27.20 1.49
CA THR A 269 33.81 -27.52 2.86
C THR A 269 33.80 -26.24 3.68
N MET A 270 32.95 -26.20 4.70
CA MET A 270 32.87 -25.12 5.67
C MET A 270 34.07 -25.20 6.61
N HIS A 271 34.80 -24.10 6.73
CA HIS A 271 35.93 -23.97 7.63
C HIS A 271 35.59 -22.99 8.74
N SER A 272 35.81 -23.38 9.99
CA SER A 272 35.55 -22.50 11.12
C SER A 272 36.49 -21.29 11.11
N PRO A 273 35.95 -20.06 11.19
CA PRO A 273 36.77 -18.85 11.33
C PRO A 273 37.35 -18.71 12.75
N TRP A 274 36.86 -19.49 13.71
CA TRP A 274 37.36 -19.50 15.08
C TRP A 274 38.54 -20.48 15.24
N PRO A 275 39.49 -20.22 16.16
CA PRO A 275 40.54 -21.18 16.48
C PRO A 275 39.99 -22.36 17.30
N LYS A 276 40.61 -23.54 17.16
CA LYS A 276 40.37 -24.70 18.03
C LYS A 276 40.48 -24.30 19.50
N GLY A 277 39.45 -24.60 20.29
CA GLY A 277 39.33 -24.22 21.70
C GLY A 277 38.40 -23.03 21.96
N SER A 278 37.99 -22.31 20.92
CA SER A 278 36.86 -21.36 21.00
C SER A 278 35.55 -22.12 21.28
N PRO A 279 34.61 -21.56 22.07
CA PRO A 279 33.27 -22.13 22.24
C PRO A 279 32.47 -22.18 20.92
N ASN A 280 32.84 -21.37 19.92
CA ASN A 280 32.20 -21.31 18.60
C ASN A 280 32.96 -22.13 17.54
N TRP A 281 34.04 -22.80 17.91
CA TRP A 281 34.81 -23.58 16.94
C TRP A 281 34.03 -24.82 16.48
N TYR A 282 34.10 -25.11 15.18
CA TYR A 282 33.56 -26.34 14.60
C TYR A 282 34.60 -27.01 13.68
N PRO A 283 34.60 -28.36 13.56
CA PRO A 283 35.46 -29.06 12.62
C PRO A 283 34.98 -28.85 11.18
N ASP A 284 35.87 -29.03 10.21
CA ASP A 284 35.52 -28.97 8.79
C ASP A 284 34.25 -29.77 8.47
N ALA A 285 33.24 -29.08 7.93
CA ALA A 285 31.93 -29.67 7.63
C ALA A 285 31.69 -29.65 6.12
N LYS A 286 31.40 -30.81 5.53
CA LYS A 286 31.12 -30.92 4.10
C LYS A 286 29.64 -30.72 3.84
N VAL A 287 29.33 -29.80 2.93
CA VAL A 287 27.98 -29.58 2.40
C VAL A 287 27.96 -29.96 0.93
N GLN A 288 26.83 -30.47 0.44
CA GLN A 288 26.66 -30.79 -0.96
C GLN A 288 26.58 -29.52 -1.82
N MET A 289 25.97 -28.46 -1.30
CA MET A 289 25.85 -27.19 -2.00
C MET A 289 25.57 -26.02 -1.06
N VAL A 290 25.87 -24.82 -1.54
CA VAL A 290 25.63 -23.59 -0.80
C VAL A 290 25.29 -22.44 -1.74
N LEU A 291 24.28 -21.65 -1.37
CA LEU A 291 23.95 -20.35 -1.95
C LEU A 291 24.36 -19.26 -0.95
N TRP A 292 25.38 -18.49 -1.29
CA TRP A 292 25.86 -17.43 -0.42
C TRP A 292 25.07 -16.15 -0.65
N PHE A 293 24.68 -15.47 0.42
CA PHE A 293 23.86 -14.26 0.35
C PHE A 293 24.44 -13.07 1.12
N THR A 294 25.58 -13.21 1.78
CA THR A 294 26.35 -12.08 2.32
C THR A 294 27.82 -12.14 1.89
N SER A 295 28.47 -10.97 1.88
CA SER A 295 29.91 -10.84 1.66
C SER A 295 30.74 -11.40 2.84
N THR A 296 30.11 -11.49 4.02
CA THR A 296 30.71 -11.93 5.28
C THR A 296 30.79 -13.45 5.44
N GLY A 297 30.02 -14.22 4.66
CA GLY A 297 30.12 -15.68 4.67
C GLY A 297 28.87 -16.41 5.17
N GLU A 298 27.69 -15.78 5.09
CA GLU A 298 26.43 -16.47 5.33
C GLU A 298 25.88 -17.08 4.03
N GLY A 299 25.38 -18.31 4.15
CA GLY A 299 24.80 -19.04 3.04
C GLY A 299 23.66 -19.97 3.46
N MET A 300 22.79 -20.27 2.51
CA MET A 300 21.81 -21.35 2.60
C MET A 300 22.50 -22.63 2.12
N HIS A 301 22.47 -23.69 2.92
CA HIS A 301 23.15 -24.94 2.58
C HIS A 301 22.53 -26.15 3.30
N ASP A 302 22.83 -27.35 2.81
CA ASP A 302 22.46 -28.58 3.49
C ASP A 302 23.31 -28.82 4.75
N ALA A 303 22.70 -29.39 5.78
CA ALA A 303 23.38 -29.67 7.05
C ALA A 303 23.14 -31.12 7.48
N SER A 304 23.84 -32.06 6.84
CA SER A 304 23.69 -33.51 7.13
C SER A 304 24.01 -33.90 8.59
N TRP A 305 24.70 -33.03 9.33
CA TRP A 305 24.99 -33.19 10.75
C TRP A 305 23.85 -32.76 11.68
N GLN A 306 22.88 -31.97 11.19
CA GLN A 306 21.72 -31.59 11.99
C GLN A 306 20.82 -32.81 12.18
N THR A 307 20.56 -33.16 13.44
CA THR A 307 19.74 -34.33 13.80
C THR A 307 18.40 -33.92 14.41
N GLY A 308 18.33 -32.72 14.97
CA GLY A 308 17.11 -32.10 15.48
C GLY A 308 16.18 -31.61 14.36
N PRO A 309 14.92 -31.35 14.71
CA PRO A 309 13.93 -30.86 13.75
C PRO A 309 14.28 -29.45 13.26
N TYR A 310 13.98 -29.18 11.99
CA TYR A 310 13.92 -27.83 11.42
C TYR A 310 12.62 -27.13 11.88
N GLY A 311 12.56 -25.80 11.74
CA GLY A 311 11.37 -25.00 12.02
C GLY A 311 11.44 -24.27 13.37
N PRO A 312 10.29 -23.76 13.87
CA PRO A 312 10.25 -22.85 15.02
C PRO A 312 11.04 -23.37 16.23
N GLY A 313 11.93 -22.53 16.76
CA GLY A 313 12.79 -22.84 17.92
C GLY A 313 14.09 -23.57 17.59
N SER A 314 14.30 -24.04 16.35
CA SER A 314 15.53 -24.75 15.97
C SER A 314 16.80 -23.88 16.05
N ASN A 315 16.67 -22.56 15.83
CA ASN A 315 17.73 -21.57 16.03
C ASN A 315 18.07 -21.27 17.50
N THR A 316 17.41 -21.92 18.47
CA THR A 316 17.80 -21.90 19.89
C THR A 316 18.24 -23.28 20.38
N GLY A 317 18.23 -24.26 19.47
CA GLY A 317 18.61 -25.64 19.75
C GLY A 317 20.12 -25.88 19.61
N PRO A 318 20.59 -27.09 19.97
CA PRO A 318 22.00 -27.45 19.88
C PRO A 318 22.55 -27.46 18.43
N ASP A 319 21.68 -27.68 17.46
CA ASP A 319 22.01 -27.73 16.02
C ASP A 319 21.91 -26.36 15.32
N ALA A 320 21.60 -25.29 16.06
CA ALA A 320 21.52 -23.94 15.53
C ALA A 320 22.85 -23.52 14.89
N SER A 321 22.78 -22.87 13.74
CA SER A 321 23.95 -22.55 12.95
C SER A 321 24.78 -21.41 13.58
N HIS A 322 25.88 -21.06 12.93
CA HIS A 322 26.73 -19.92 13.28
C HIS A 322 26.47 -18.69 12.39
N GLY A 323 25.27 -18.58 11.80
CA GLY A 323 24.86 -17.47 10.91
C GLY A 323 24.26 -17.97 9.60
N CYS A 324 24.73 -19.10 9.08
CA CYS A 324 24.15 -19.74 7.89
C CYS A 324 22.69 -20.20 8.09
N VAL A 325 22.01 -20.53 7.00
CA VAL A 325 20.66 -21.10 7.04
C VAL A 325 20.76 -22.57 6.63
N HIS A 326 20.56 -23.47 7.57
CA HIS A 326 20.48 -24.90 7.26
C HIS A 326 19.14 -25.19 6.58
N VAL A 327 19.23 -25.82 5.41
CA VAL A 327 18.08 -26.20 4.58
C VAL A 327 18.07 -27.73 4.43
N PRO A 328 16.92 -28.42 4.52
CA PRO A 328 16.84 -29.84 4.23
C PRO A 328 17.40 -30.16 2.84
N LEU A 329 18.26 -31.19 2.73
CA LEU A 329 19.01 -31.51 1.49
C LEU A 329 18.13 -31.57 0.22
N ALA A 330 16.92 -32.14 0.32
CA ALA A 330 16.00 -32.23 -0.80
C ALA A 330 15.50 -30.86 -1.28
N ALA A 331 15.22 -29.93 -0.35
CA ALA A 331 14.82 -28.57 -0.66
C ALA A 331 16.02 -27.75 -1.15
N GLU A 332 17.19 -27.93 -0.54
CA GLU A 332 18.43 -27.26 -0.94
C GLU A 332 18.85 -27.65 -2.36
N THR A 333 18.70 -28.92 -2.74
CA THR A 333 18.94 -29.39 -4.12
C THR A 333 18.06 -28.66 -5.13
N GLN A 334 16.79 -28.44 -4.80
CA GLN A 334 15.87 -27.70 -5.65
C GLN A 334 16.22 -26.21 -5.68
N LEU A 335 16.53 -25.62 -4.52
CA LEU A 335 16.86 -24.21 -4.38
C LEU A 335 18.14 -23.87 -5.16
N TYR A 336 19.17 -24.70 -5.05
CA TYR A 336 20.42 -24.55 -5.78
C TYR A 336 20.21 -24.69 -7.29
N ALA A 337 19.38 -25.62 -7.77
CA ALA A 337 19.10 -25.71 -9.20
C ALA A 337 18.31 -24.50 -9.71
N TRP A 338 17.37 -24.00 -8.92
CA TRP A 338 16.41 -22.95 -9.30
C TRP A 338 16.98 -21.53 -9.25
N ALA A 339 17.78 -21.21 -8.22
CA ALA A 339 18.24 -19.85 -7.97
C ALA A 339 19.43 -19.47 -8.86
N SER A 340 19.37 -18.30 -9.48
CA SER A 340 20.50 -17.67 -10.17
C SER A 340 21.21 -16.69 -9.23
N VAL A 341 22.48 -16.38 -9.52
CA VAL A 341 23.16 -15.24 -8.89
C VAL A 341 22.36 -13.97 -9.17
N GLY A 342 22.17 -13.13 -8.15
CA GLY A 342 21.35 -11.93 -8.19
C GLY A 342 19.88 -12.12 -7.81
N VAL A 343 19.40 -13.36 -7.57
CA VAL A 343 18.06 -13.55 -7.00
C VAL A 343 17.98 -12.89 -5.62
N PRO A 344 17.01 -11.99 -5.35
CA PRO A 344 16.82 -11.38 -4.05
C PRO A 344 16.66 -12.42 -2.93
N VAL A 345 17.32 -12.17 -1.79
CA VAL A 345 17.23 -12.96 -0.56
C VAL A 345 16.83 -12.02 0.56
N ILE A 346 15.59 -12.16 1.03
CA ILE A 346 15.04 -11.34 2.10
C ILE A 346 15.04 -12.14 3.39
N VAL A 347 15.96 -11.84 4.28
CA VAL A 347 15.94 -12.37 5.65
C VAL A 347 15.27 -11.34 6.54
N TYR A 348 14.16 -11.69 7.17
CA TYR A 348 13.36 -10.75 7.97
C TYR A 348 12.96 -11.35 9.33
N PRO A 349 12.67 -10.52 10.35
CA PRO A 349 12.29 -11.00 11.68
C PRO A 349 11.08 -11.93 11.64
N GLY A 350 9.95 -11.46 11.09
CA GLY A 350 8.71 -12.24 10.96
C GLY A 350 8.01 -12.53 12.28
N ASP A 351 8.20 -11.66 13.26
CA ASP A 351 7.62 -11.76 14.60
C ASP A 351 6.21 -11.15 14.70
N GLY A 352 5.66 -10.62 13.60
CA GLY A 352 4.36 -9.95 13.58
C GLY A 352 4.32 -8.62 14.34
N SER A 353 5.47 -8.10 14.80
CA SER A 353 5.58 -6.77 15.38
C SER A 353 5.39 -5.69 14.32
N ARG A 354 5.17 -4.44 14.75
CA ARG A 354 4.90 -3.32 13.83
C ARG A 354 6.03 -3.15 12.82
N LEU A 355 5.70 -2.67 11.63
CA LEU A 355 6.65 -2.47 10.53
C LEU A 355 7.91 -1.73 10.99
N ASP A 356 7.75 -0.62 11.72
CA ASP A 356 8.89 0.18 12.19
C ASP A 356 9.77 -0.56 13.20
N ALA A 357 9.21 -1.47 13.99
CA ALA A 357 9.96 -2.31 14.92
C ALA A 357 10.74 -3.39 14.18
N GLN A 358 10.14 -4.03 13.17
CA GLN A 358 10.84 -5.04 12.35
C GLN A 358 11.94 -4.41 11.49
N LEU A 359 11.69 -3.25 10.87
CA LEU A 359 12.69 -2.55 10.04
C LEU A 359 13.92 -2.11 10.85
N LYS A 360 13.77 -1.79 12.14
CA LYS A 360 14.89 -1.47 13.04
C LYS A 360 15.79 -2.67 13.36
N GLN A 361 15.36 -3.90 13.06
CA GLN A 361 16.15 -5.12 13.29
C GLN A 361 17.09 -5.44 12.11
N ARG A 362 17.12 -4.60 11.06
CA ARG A 362 18.07 -4.73 9.95
C ARG A 362 19.51 -4.67 10.47
N THR A 363 20.34 -5.61 10.05
CA THR A 363 21.77 -5.67 10.42
C THR A 363 22.70 -5.39 9.25
N VAL A 364 22.23 -5.61 8.01
CA VAL A 364 23.05 -5.48 6.79
C VAL A 364 22.37 -4.69 5.69
N ASP A 365 23.19 -4.09 4.83
CA ASP A 365 22.77 -3.44 3.60
C ASP A 365 22.41 -4.47 2.49
N ALA A 366 22.14 -4.00 1.27
CA ALA A 366 21.75 -4.89 0.16
C ALA A 366 22.90 -5.78 -0.37
N ASN A 367 24.16 -5.46 -0.06
CA ASN A 367 25.32 -6.28 -0.37
C ASN A 367 25.62 -7.30 0.74
N GLY A 368 24.86 -7.28 1.84
CA GLY A 368 25.16 -8.04 3.04
C GLY A 368 26.29 -7.42 3.86
N ASP A 369 26.59 -6.13 3.67
CA ASP A 369 27.59 -5.42 4.47
C ASP A 369 26.94 -4.85 5.75
N PRO A 370 27.56 -4.98 6.94
CA PRO A 370 26.95 -4.52 8.20
C PRO A 370 26.65 -3.02 8.24
N GLU A 371 25.45 -2.63 8.69
CA GLU A 371 25.06 -1.21 8.85
C GLU A 371 25.73 -0.54 10.06
N SER A 372 26.15 -1.32 11.07
CA SER A 372 27.02 -0.86 12.17
C SER A 372 27.69 -2.03 12.91
N GLY A 373 28.94 -1.85 13.37
CA GLY A 373 29.65 -2.84 14.21
C GLY A 373 30.22 -4.04 13.45
N THR A 374 31.09 -4.82 14.10
CA THR A 374 31.93 -5.88 13.51
C THR A 374 31.12 -6.91 12.72
N ARG A 375 31.61 -7.23 11.51
CA ARG A 375 31.13 -8.27 10.58
C ARG A 375 30.68 -9.53 11.31
N GLY A 376 29.49 -10.02 10.98
CA GLY A 376 29.11 -11.42 11.21
C GLY A 376 30.24 -12.34 10.73
N ALA A 377 30.53 -13.36 11.53
CA ALA A 377 31.81 -14.08 11.53
C ALA A 377 32.03 -15.00 10.34
#